data_AF-A0A5Z4I156-F1
#
_entry.id   AF-A0A5Z4I156-F1
#
_cell.length_a   1.000
_cell.length_b   1.000
_cell.length_c   1.000
_cell.angle_alpha   90.00
_cell.angle_beta   90.00
_cell.angle_gamma   90.00
#
_symmetry.space_group_name_H-M   'P 1'
#
loop_
_entity.id
_entity.type
_entity.pdbx_description
1 polymer ?
#
loop_
_entity_poly.entity_id
_entity_poly.type
_entity_poly.pdbx_seq_one_letter_code
_entity_poly.pdbx_strand_id
1 'polypeptide(L)'
;MFKLNTCLPLKCDLNSQDCTFLFKGKQILVSAYPKPIKIFKNTAIKVSNFPFDPNLKIKIYSLNSYIGNIIPQFTNTKDSIIINFTGKSVTNDSRFRVEFLNNDKPTGFFFDFD
;
A
#
# COMPACT_ATOMS: atom_id res chain seq x y z
N MET A 1 -30.10 -6.68 5.15
CA MET A 1 -29.05 -5.88 4.50
C MET A 1 -27.80 -5.93 5.37
N PHE A 2 -26.80 -6.73 5.00
CA PHE A 2 -25.52 -6.72 5.69
C PHE A 2 -24.76 -5.45 5.30
N LYS A 3 -24.55 -4.53 6.25
CA LYS A 3 -23.61 -3.41 6.04
C LYS A 3 -22.21 -3.99 6.01
N LEU A 4 -21.63 -4.13 4.83
CA LEU A 4 -20.21 -4.44 4.65
C LEU A 4 -19.38 -3.27 5.18
N ASN A 5 -18.56 -3.55 6.20
CA ASN A 5 -17.40 -2.81 6.69
C ASN A 5 -17.22 -1.37 6.14
N THR A 6 -17.73 -0.38 6.86
CA THR A 6 -17.38 1.03 6.64
C THR A 6 -15.96 1.27 7.13
N CYS A 7 -14.96 1.03 6.28
CA CYS A 7 -13.60 1.48 6.56
C CYS A 7 -13.63 3.00 6.79
N LEU A 8 -12.94 3.49 7.82
CA LEU A 8 -12.86 4.93 8.11
C LEU A 8 -12.32 5.69 6.88
N PRO A 9 -12.82 6.88 6.53
CA PRO A 9 -12.32 7.63 5.38
C PRO A 9 -10.79 7.71 5.36
N LEU A 10 -10.17 7.48 4.19
CA LEU A 10 -8.73 7.63 4.04
C LEU A 10 -8.37 9.10 4.26
N LYS A 11 -7.34 9.35 5.08
CA LYS A 11 -6.82 10.71 5.29
C LYS A 11 -6.20 11.29 4.02
N CYS A 12 -5.75 10.44 3.12
CA CYS A 12 -5.21 10.80 1.82
C CYS A 12 -5.61 9.75 0.79
N ASP A 13 -6.10 10.20 -0.36
CA ASP A 13 -6.52 9.34 -1.47
C ASP A 13 -5.41 9.25 -2.52
N LEU A 14 -4.80 8.06 -2.61
CA LEU A 14 -3.71 7.77 -3.53
C LEU A 14 -4.16 7.71 -5.01
N ASN A 15 -5.47 7.58 -5.26
CA ASN A 15 -6.04 7.66 -6.61
C ASN A 15 -5.99 9.08 -7.18
N SER A 16 -5.97 10.08 -6.31
CA SER A 16 -6.07 11.49 -6.69
C SER A 16 -4.74 12.23 -6.53
N GLN A 17 -3.98 11.92 -5.48
CA GLN A 17 -2.78 12.68 -5.12
C GLN A 17 -1.68 11.81 -4.50
N ASP A 18 -0.50 12.40 -4.31
CA ASP A 18 0.55 11.77 -3.51
C ASP A 18 0.27 11.96 -2.03
N CYS A 19 0.62 10.97 -1.22
CA CYS A 19 0.31 10.94 0.21
C CYS A 19 1.59 11.01 1.04
N THR A 20 1.56 11.82 2.10
CA THR A 20 2.66 11.93 3.06
C THR A 20 2.24 11.37 4.41
N PHE A 21 3.10 10.52 4.97
CA PHE A 21 2.89 9.86 6.26
C PHE A 21 4.05 10.15 7.20
N LEU A 22 3.76 10.43 8.48
CA LEU A 22 4.80 10.57 9.50
C LEU A 22 5.13 9.21 10.11
N PHE A 23 6.38 8.78 10.01
CA PHE A 23 6.86 7.52 10.59
C PHE A 23 8.21 7.70 11.25
N LYS A 24 8.31 7.41 12.55
CA LYS A 24 9.54 7.56 13.35
C LYS A 24 10.21 8.93 13.16
N GLY A 25 9.40 10.00 13.12
CA GLY A 25 9.87 11.38 12.93
C GLY A 25 10.28 11.76 11.50
N LYS A 26 10.11 10.86 10.51
CA LYS A 26 10.39 11.13 9.09
C LYS A 26 9.11 11.20 8.27
N GLN A 27 9.07 12.08 7.28
CA GLN A 27 8.00 12.13 6.30
C GLN A 27 8.26 11.12 5.18
N ILE A 28 7.39 10.12 5.08
CA ILE A 28 7.38 9.11 4.05
C ILE A 28 6.42 9.55 2.95
N LEU A 29 6.92 9.64 1.72
CA LEU A 29 6.10 10.02 0.56
C LEU A 29 5.68 8.76 -0.19
N VAL A 30 4.39 8.61 -0.45
CA VAL A 30 3.80 7.50 -1.20
C VAL A 30 3.09 8.06 -2.42
N SER A 31 3.45 7.58 -3.60
CA SER A 31 2.87 7.98 -4.88
C SER A 31 2.50 6.76 -5.71
N ALA A 32 1.34 6.75 -6.35
CA ALA A 32 0.95 5.70 -7.31
C ALA A 32 1.01 6.21 -8.75
N TYR A 33 1.32 5.30 -9.68
CA TYR A 33 1.22 5.54 -11.11
C TYR A 33 0.79 4.26 -11.86
N PRO A 34 -0.19 4.33 -12.78
CA PRO A 34 -1.01 5.50 -13.11
C PRO A 34 -2.07 5.80 -12.04
N LYS A 35 -2.60 7.04 -12.07
CA LYS A 35 -3.75 7.48 -11.28
C LYS A 35 -4.97 7.67 -12.18
N PRO A 36 -6.19 7.29 -11.78
CA PRO A 36 -6.51 6.48 -10.60
C PRO A 36 -6.00 5.05 -10.74
N ILE A 37 -5.84 4.36 -9.62
CA ILE A 37 -5.45 2.95 -9.56
C ILE A 37 -6.59 2.14 -10.19
N LYS A 38 -6.25 1.24 -11.12
CA LYS A 38 -7.25 0.42 -11.83
C LYS A 38 -6.98 -1.06 -11.60
N ILE A 39 -8.05 -1.79 -11.32
CA ILE A 39 -8.02 -3.26 -11.31
C ILE A 39 -7.52 -3.80 -12.65
N PHE A 40 -6.80 -4.93 -12.60
CA PHE A 40 -6.17 -5.57 -13.76
C PHE A 40 -5.15 -4.73 -14.54
N LYS A 41 -4.81 -3.53 -14.05
CA LYS A 41 -3.67 -2.75 -14.56
C LYS A 41 -2.54 -2.78 -13.56
N ASN A 42 -1.32 -2.91 -14.08
CA ASN A 42 -0.15 -2.78 -13.23
C ASN A 42 -0.05 -1.34 -12.74
N THR A 43 0.07 -1.20 -11.43
CA THR A 43 0.25 0.06 -10.72
C THR A 43 1.59 -0.01 -10.00
N ALA A 44 2.44 0.98 -10.26
CA ALA A 44 3.66 1.18 -9.51
C ALA A 44 3.35 2.09 -8.32
N ILE A 45 3.62 1.62 -7.10
CA ILE A 45 3.57 2.43 -5.89
C ILE A 45 5.01 2.72 -5.48
N LYS A 46 5.40 3.99 -5.50
CA LYS A 46 6.71 4.46 -5.04
C LYS A 46 6.58 4.98 -3.62
N VAL A 47 7.43 4.46 -2.74
CA VAL A 47 7.59 4.90 -1.36
C VAL A 47 8.98 5.50 -1.19
N SER A 48 9.06 6.79 -0.87
CA SER A 48 10.31 7.54 -0.73
C SER A 48 10.56 7.89 0.73
N ASN A 49 11.84 8.06 1.10
CA ASN A 49 12.31 8.38 2.45
C ASN A 49 12.05 7.31 3.52
N PHE A 50 11.62 6.11 3.13
CA PHE A 50 11.54 4.98 4.06
C PHE A 50 12.95 4.49 4.41
N PRO A 51 13.28 4.19 5.69
CA PRO A 51 14.59 3.69 6.06
C PRO A 51 14.96 2.43 5.28
N PHE A 52 16.11 2.44 4.62
CA PHE A 52 16.59 1.26 3.91
C PHE A 52 16.77 0.08 4.87
N ASP A 53 16.17 -1.05 4.51
CA ASP A 53 16.24 -2.29 5.27
C ASP A 53 16.41 -3.48 4.29
N PRO A 54 17.55 -4.18 4.30
CA PRO A 54 17.79 -5.30 3.38
C PRO A 54 16.87 -6.50 3.64
N ASN A 55 16.29 -6.61 4.84
CA ASN A 55 15.36 -7.67 5.21
C ASN A 55 13.89 -7.23 5.11
N LEU A 56 13.64 -6.11 4.43
CA LEU A 56 12.30 -5.61 4.21
C LEU A 56 11.47 -6.66 3.46
N LYS A 57 10.26 -6.90 3.96
CA LYS A 57 9.20 -7.57 3.23
C LYS A 57 7.99 -6.65 3.18
N ILE A 58 7.19 -6.80 2.13
CA ILE A 58 5.96 -6.04 1.95
C ILE A 58 4.82 -7.03 1.81
N LYS A 59 3.71 -6.72 2.46
CA LYS A 59 2.48 -7.52 2.42
C LYS A 59 1.33 -6.61 2.00
N ILE A 60 0.55 -7.05 1.02
CA ILE A 60 -0.67 -6.36 0.58
C ILE A 60 -1.86 -7.25 0.88
N TYR A 61 -2.89 -6.73 1.53
CA TYR A 61 -4.13 -7.47 1.82
C TYR A 61 -5.32 -6.54 1.84
N SER A 62 -6.51 -7.05 1.53
CA SER A 62 -7.73 -6.25 1.63
C SER A 62 -8.29 -6.24 3.05
N LEU A 63 -8.81 -5.09 3.47
CA LEU A 63 -9.41 -4.85 4.78
C LEU A 63 -10.93 -5.14 4.81
N ASN A 64 -11.59 -5.13 3.66
CA ASN A 64 -13.05 -5.25 3.56
C ASN A 64 -13.51 -6.36 2.60
N SER A 65 -12.60 -7.10 1.98
CA SER A 65 -12.88 -8.29 1.20
C SER A 65 -11.79 -9.33 1.41
N TYR A 66 -12.15 -10.61 1.56
CA TYR A 66 -11.13 -11.64 1.69
C TYR A 66 -10.63 -12.07 0.30
N ILE A 67 -9.44 -11.59 -0.07
CA ILE A 67 -8.75 -11.94 -1.32
C ILE A 67 -7.43 -12.71 -1.08
N GLY A 68 -7.12 -13.02 0.19
CA GLY A 68 -5.83 -13.57 0.61
C GLY A 68 -4.74 -12.49 0.79
N ASN A 69 -3.53 -12.95 1.13
CA ASN A 69 -2.36 -12.10 1.27
C ASN A 69 -1.56 -12.10 -0.04
N ILE A 70 -1.22 -10.91 -0.54
CA ILE A 70 -0.41 -10.70 -1.73
C ILE A 70 1.00 -10.32 -1.27
N ILE A 71 2.00 -11.07 -1.71
CA ILE A 71 3.40 -10.72 -1.56
C ILE A 71 3.84 -10.10 -2.89
N PRO A 72 3.93 -8.76 -3.00
CA PRO A 72 4.27 -8.10 -4.26
C PRO A 72 5.75 -8.29 -4.58
N GLN A 73 6.07 -8.20 -5.87
CA GLN A 73 7.44 -7.92 -6.28
C GLN A 73 7.73 -6.44 -6.05
N PHE A 74 8.88 -6.13 -5.44
CA PHE A 74 9.30 -4.76 -5.21
C PHE A 74 10.81 -4.62 -5.36
N THR A 75 11.24 -3.42 -5.70
CA THR A 75 12.65 -3.01 -5.68
C THR A 75 12.88 -2.13 -4.46
N ASN A 76 13.89 -2.43 -3.67
CA ASN A 76 14.27 -1.66 -2.49
C ASN A 76 15.65 -1.04 -2.70
N THR A 77 15.69 0.28 -2.86
CA THR A 77 16.93 1.05 -2.99
C THR A 77 17.07 1.99 -1.80
N LYS A 78 18.23 2.63 -1.65
CA LYS A 78 18.45 3.63 -0.59
C LYS A 78 17.52 4.84 -0.73
N ASP A 79 17.10 5.17 -1.95
CA ASP A 79 16.32 6.37 -2.24
C ASP A 79 14.82 6.10 -2.21
N SER A 80 14.40 4.94 -2.71
CA SER A 80 12.99 4.59 -2.79
C SER A 80 12.73 3.09 -2.89
N ILE A 81 11.50 2.74 -2.55
CA ILE A 81 10.93 1.41 -2.70
C ILE A 81 9.87 1.50 -3.80
N ILE A 82 9.99 0.67 -4.83
CA ILE A 82 9.04 0.58 -5.93
C ILE A 82 8.30 -0.75 -5.83
N ILE A 83 7.00 -0.69 -5.56
CA ILE A 83 6.13 -1.84 -5.42
C ILE A 83 5.32 -1.96 -6.72
N ASN A 84 5.43 -3.09 -7.41
CA ASN A 84 4.57 -3.38 -8.55
C ASN A 84 3.39 -4.20 -8.10
N PHE A 85 2.20 -3.65 -8.27
CA PHE A 85 0.95 -4.24 -7.83
C PHE A 85 -0.06 -4.29 -8.98
N THR A 86 -0.63 -5.47 -9.20
CA THR A 86 -1.81 -5.62 -10.05
C THR A 86 -2.97 -6.06 -9.17
N GLY A 87 -3.87 -5.11 -8.89
CA GLY A 87 -5.05 -5.38 -8.10
C GLY A 87 -5.98 -6.34 -8.82
N LYS A 88 -6.28 -7.46 -8.15
CA LYS A 88 -7.38 -8.37 -8.51
C LYS A 88 -8.42 -8.26 -7.41
N SER A 89 -9.49 -7.53 -7.69
CA SER A 89 -10.67 -7.52 -6.82
C SER A 89 -11.91 -7.93 -7.60
N VAL A 90 -12.83 -8.55 -6.88
CA VAL A 90 -14.17 -8.92 -7.36
C VAL A 90 -15.10 -7.70 -7.33
N THR A 91 -14.78 -6.67 -6.53
CA THR A 91 -15.59 -5.47 -6.34
C THR A 91 -14.77 -4.19 -6.49
N ASN A 92 -15.40 -3.10 -6.90
CA ASN A 92 -14.74 -1.79 -7.05
C ASN A 92 -14.51 -1.07 -5.71
N ASP A 93 -15.04 -1.59 -4.60
CA ASP A 93 -15.04 -0.90 -3.30
C ASP A 93 -13.97 -1.45 -2.34
N SER A 94 -12.90 -2.06 -2.87
CA SER A 94 -11.93 -2.77 -2.05
C SER A 94 -10.89 -1.85 -1.43
N ARG A 95 -10.75 -1.89 -0.10
CA ARG A 95 -9.64 -1.22 0.58
C ARG A 95 -8.49 -2.18 0.76
N PHE A 96 -7.30 -1.78 0.32
CA PHE A 96 -6.05 -2.50 0.48
C PHE A 96 -5.18 -1.83 1.53
N ARG A 97 -4.46 -2.65 2.31
CA ARG A 97 -3.37 -2.22 3.17
C ARG A 97 -2.05 -2.70 2.61
N VAL A 98 -1.08 -1.80 2.49
CA VAL A 98 0.32 -2.13 2.25
C VAL A 98 1.06 -2.05 3.57
N GLU A 99 1.52 -3.18 4.07
CA GLU A 99 2.20 -3.31 5.36
C GLU A 99 3.68 -3.67 5.16
N PHE A 100 4.55 -2.96 5.88
CA PHE A 100 6.00 -3.11 5.79
C PHE A 100 6.48 -3.93 6.98
N LEU A 101 7.22 -5.00 6.70
CA LEU A 101 7.70 -5.97 7.67
C LEU A 101 9.24 -6.00 7.69
N ASN A 102 9.84 -6.19 8.86
CA ASN A 102 11.26 -6.51 9.03
C ASN A 102 11.34 -7.88 9.69
N ASN A 103 11.98 -8.86 9.03
CA ASN A 103 12.06 -10.24 9.51
C ASN A 103 10.69 -10.81 9.91
N ASP A 104 9.69 -10.63 9.03
CA ASP A 104 8.28 -11.05 9.22
C ASP A 104 7.52 -10.38 10.37
N LYS A 105 8.12 -9.38 11.04
CA LYS A 105 7.47 -8.58 12.08
C LYS A 105 7.03 -7.22 11.53
N PRO A 106 5.83 -6.72 11.88
CA PRO A 106 5.40 -5.40 11.48
C PRO A 106 6.38 -4.31 11.92
N THR A 107 6.79 -3.45 10.98
CA THR A 107 7.62 -2.28 11.29
C THR A 107 6.82 -1.19 12.01
N GLY A 108 5.49 -1.30 12.00
CA GLY A 108 4.55 -0.28 12.43
C GLY A 108 4.17 0.71 11.31
N PHE A 109 4.83 0.66 10.15
CA PHE A 109 4.45 1.45 8.99
C PHE A 109 3.50 0.67 8.07
N PHE A 110 2.39 1.30 7.74
CA PHE A 110 1.46 0.86 6.70
C PHE A 110 0.77 2.08 6.10
N PHE A 111 0.21 1.89 4.91
CA PHE A 111 -0.77 2.82 4.34
C PHE A 111 -1.88 2.04 3.67
N ASP A 112 -3.05 2.67 3.63
CA ASP A 112 -4.26 2.10 3.05
C ASP A 112 -4.61 2.87 1.78
N PHE A 113 -5.10 2.18 0.76
CA PHE A 113 -5.60 2.77 -0.48
C PHE A 113 -6.81 1.99 -0.99
N ASP A 114 -7.65 2.66 -1.78
CA ASP A 114 -8.81 2.06 -2.45
C ASP A 114 -8.46 1.74 -3.91
#